data_AF-A0A081C7Z7-F1
#
_entry.id   AF-A0A081C7Z7-F1
#
_cell.length_a   1.000
_cell.length_b   1.000
_cell.length_c   1.000
_cell.angle_alpha   90.00
_cell.angle_beta   90.00
_cell.angle_gamma   90.00
#
_symmetry.space_group_name_H-M   'P 1'
#
loop_
_entity.id
_entity.type
_entity.pdbx_description
1 polymer ?
#
loop_
_entity_poly.entity_id
_entity_poly.type
_entity_poly.pdbx_seq_one_letter_code
_entity_poly.pdbx_strand_id
1 'polypeptide(L)'
;MKTSKFILGMLLLIFFVSSCYTRPPQQIPPEPLMVEVQVDKPIYRIGEFIVLTARSNQDCYLALYDISTVGEVTQIFPNRYAEDNLIRGGQIYRIPTQTDSFDYEVTGPPGIERVRAVCTQKNVNIVDPAMVSKQETFPYIQQTAPQFEQSLNQKLGTIPSEQWAEASITFQVQ
;
A
#
# COMPACT_ATOMS: atom_id res chain seq x y z
N MET A 1 52.64 -40.63 -72.71
CA MET A 1 52.93 -41.29 -71.40
C MET A 1 52.69 -40.25 -70.32
N LYS A 2 51.56 -40.29 -69.57
CA LYS A 2 51.47 -40.67 -68.14
C LYS A 2 52.71 -40.21 -67.34
N THR A 3 52.62 -39.32 -66.35
CA THR A 3 52.06 -39.60 -65.01
C THR A 3 51.74 -38.34 -64.17
N SER A 4 50.77 -38.53 -63.27
CA SER A 4 50.23 -37.66 -62.20
C SER A 4 51.23 -37.29 -61.07
N LYS A 5 50.80 -36.40 -60.15
CA LYS A 5 50.96 -36.32 -58.66
C LYS A 5 51.29 -34.87 -58.20
N PHE A 6 50.82 -34.26 -57.11
CA PHE A 6 49.92 -34.59 -55.99
C PHE A 6 49.52 -33.27 -55.26
N ILE A 7 48.39 -33.31 -54.57
CA ILE A 7 47.72 -32.25 -53.79
C ILE A 7 48.43 -31.99 -52.45
N LEU A 8 48.41 -30.75 -51.91
CA LEU A 8 48.04 -30.49 -50.51
C LEU A 8 47.65 -29.03 -50.26
N GLY A 9 46.34 -28.76 -50.24
CA GLY A 9 45.77 -27.50 -49.77
C GLY A 9 45.55 -27.53 -48.26
N MET A 10 46.16 -26.59 -47.54
CA MET A 10 45.99 -26.41 -46.09
C MET A 10 44.75 -25.54 -45.84
N LEU A 11 43.65 -26.18 -45.46
CA LEU A 11 42.37 -25.51 -45.17
C LEU A 11 42.36 -25.13 -43.68
N LEU A 12 42.55 -23.83 -43.41
CA LEU A 12 42.52 -23.25 -42.06
C LEU A 12 41.05 -23.11 -41.63
N LEU A 13 40.57 -24.09 -40.86
CA LEU A 13 39.25 -24.07 -40.21
C LEU A 13 39.27 -23.06 -39.06
N ILE A 14 38.74 -21.86 -39.32
CA ILE A 14 38.48 -20.86 -38.28
C ILE A 14 37.26 -21.34 -37.49
N PHE A 15 37.51 -21.94 -36.32
CA PHE A 15 36.46 -22.24 -35.34
C PHE A 15 35.96 -20.91 -34.76
N PHE A 16 34.85 -20.40 -35.30
CA PHE A 16 34.03 -19.41 -34.61
C PHE A 16 33.40 -20.08 -33.39
N VAL A 17 34.08 -19.99 -32.25
CA VAL A 17 33.43 -20.16 -30.95
C VAL A 17 32.38 -19.05 -30.85
N SER A 18 31.13 -19.40 -31.17
CA SER A 18 29.99 -18.57 -30.84
C SER A 18 29.91 -18.52 -29.32
N SER A 19 30.61 -17.53 -28.74
CA SER A 19 30.49 -17.20 -27.34
C SER A 19 29.07 -16.67 -27.16
N CYS A 20 28.15 -17.55 -26.79
CA CYS A 20 26.83 -17.16 -26.32
C CYS A 20 27.04 -16.43 -24.99
N TYR A 21 27.32 -15.13 -25.06
CA TYR A 21 27.24 -14.26 -23.90
C TYR A 21 25.80 -14.28 -23.42
N THR A 22 25.49 -15.14 -22.46
CA THR A 22 24.24 -15.06 -21.70
C THR A 22 24.26 -13.72 -21.00
N ARG A 23 23.40 -12.78 -21.45
CA ARG A 23 23.15 -11.56 -20.69
C ARG A 23 22.82 -11.99 -19.26
N PRO A 24 23.51 -11.44 -18.24
CA PRO A 24 23.07 -11.61 -16.86
C PRO A 24 21.56 -11.28 -16.80
N PRO A 25 20.76 -12.08 -16.08
CA PRO A 25 19.35 -11.76 -15.88
C PRO A 25 19.24 -10.29 -15.46
N GLN A 26 18.47 -9.49 -16.21
CA GLN A 26 18.22 -8.11 -15.82
C GLN A 26 17.49 -8.14 -14.48
N GLN A 27 18.14 -7.68 -13.41
CA GLN A 27 17.47 -7.45 -12.14
C GLN A 27 16.48 -6.29 -12.37
N ILE A 28 15.21 -6.61 -12.58
CA ILE A 28 14.15 -5.60 -12.60
C ILE A 28 14.12 -4.99 -11.21
N PRO A 29 14.33 -3.68 -11.04
CA PRO A 29 14.20 -3.04 -9.75
C PRO A 29 12.82 -3.39 -9.18
N PRO A 30 12.70 -3.71 -7.88
CA PRO A 30 11.40 -3.95 -7.29
C PRO A 30 10.49 -2.74 -7.55
N GLU A 31 9.27 -2.99 -8.01
CA GLU A 31 8.28 -1.92 -8.18
C GLU A 31 8.05 -1.23 -6.83
N PRO A 32 7.86 0.10 -6.81
CA PRO A 32 7.53 0.80 -5.58
C PRO A 32 6.21 0.28 -5.02
N LEU A 33 6.07 0.30 -3.69
CA LEU A 33 4.79 -0.01 -3.04
C LEU A 33 3.74 1.01 -3.51
N MET A 34 2.53 0.52 -3.78
CA MET A 34 1.36 1.33 -4.12
C MET A 34 0.17 0.87 -3.30
N VAL A 35 -0.73 1.78 -2.97
CA VAL A 35 -2.00 1.49 -2.31
C VAL A 35 -3.10 2.34 -2.92
N GLU A 36 -4.29 1.76 -3.04
CA GLU A 36 -5.51 2.43 -3.47
C GLU A 36 -6.55 2.28 -2.37
N VAL A 37 -7.39 3.29 -2.18
CA VAL A 37 -8.54 3.27 -1.26
C VAL A 37 -9.76 3.88 -1.92
N GLN A 38 -10.92 3.28 -1.72
CA GLN A 38 -12.20 3.70 -2.27
C GLN A 38 -13.31 3.62 -1.21
N VAL A 39 -14.33 4.44 -1.38
CA VAL A 39 -15.59 4.43 -0.63
C VAL A 39 -16.70 3.83 -1.48
N ASP A 40 -17.67 3.16 -0.88
CA ASP A 40 -18.79 2.55 -1.61
C ASP A 40 -19.80 3.58 -2.17
N LYS A 41 -19.88 4.76 -1.56
CA LYS A 41 -20.72 5.89 -2.00
C LYS A 41 -19.93 7.19 -1.92
N PRO A 42 -20.19 8.17 -2.80
CA PRO A 42 -19.55 9.49 -2.70
C PRO A 42 -20.20 10.40 -1.64
N ILE A 43 -21.42 10.08 -1.20
CA ILE A 43 -22.23 10.89 -0.27
C ILE A 43 -22.91 9.95 0.73
N TYR A 44 -22.83 10.31 2.02
CA TYR A 44 -23.45 9.61 3.14
C TYR A 44 -24.33 10.54 3.96
N ARG A 45 -25.36 9.97 4.59
CA ARG A 45 -26.10 10.65 5.66
C ARG A 45 -25.51 10.30 7.02
N ILE A 46 -25.69 11.20 7.99
CA ILE A 46 -25.38 10.89 9.39
C ILE A 46 -26.16 9.64 9.82
N GLY A 47 -25.46 8.69 10.46
CA GLY A 47 -25.97 7.39 10.86
C GLY A 47 -25.91 6.31 9.77
N GLU A 48 -25.45 6.61 8.56
CA GLU A 48 -25.14 5.58 7.57
C GLU A 48 -23.80 4.91 7.85
N PHE A 49 -23.70 3.64 7.48
CA PHE A 49 -22.46 2.89 7.54
C PHE A 49 -21.69 3.00 6.22
N ILE A 50 -20.38 3.18 6.33
CA ILE A 50 -19.45 3.26 5.21
C ILE A 50 -18.66 1.96 5.07
N VAL A 51 -18.42 1.57 3.83
CA VAL A 51 -17.56 0.44 3.48
C VAL A 51 -16.39 0.96 2.66
N LEU A 52 -15.19 0.72 3.18
CA LEU A 52 -13.95 1.02 2.50
C LEU A 52 -13.45 -0.19 1.72
N THR A 53 -12.84 0.09 0.58
CA THR A 53 -12.14 -0.92 -0.20
C THR A 53 -10.69 -0.49 -0.38
N ALA A 54 -9.74 -1.36 -0.04
CA ALA A 54 -8.31 -1.11 -0.19
C ALA A 54 -7.62 -2.19 -1.02
N ARG A 55 -6.61 -1.79 -1.81
CA ARG A 55 -5.80 -2.71 -2.62
C ARG A 55 -4.36 -2.22 -2.65
N SER A 56 -3.40 -3.12 -2.49
CA SER A 56 -1.98 -2.83 -2.71
C SER A 56 -1.40 -3.72 -3.81
N ASN A 57 -0.31 -3.31 -4.46
CA ASN A 57 0.41 -4.14 -5.43
C ASN A 57 1.31 -5.20 -4.77
N GLN A 58 1.62 -5.06 -3.47
CA GLN A 58 2.47 -5.98 -2.70
C GLN A 58 1.84 -6.24 -1.33
N ASP A 59 2.35 -7.23 -0.60
CA ASP A 59 1.94 -7.45 0.79
C ASP A 59 2.35 -6.25 1.65
N CYS A 60 1.43 -5.70 2.44
CA CYS A 60 1.69 -4.56 3.32
C CYS A 60 0.79 -4.53 4.55
N TYR A 61 1.26 -3.85 5.59
CA TYR A 61 0.48 -3.53 6.78
C TYR A 61 -0.29 -2.23 6.52
N LEU A 62 -1.62 -2.32 6.42
CA LEU A 62 -2.52 -1.22 6.11
C LEU A 62 -2.94 -0.50 7.40
N ALA A 63 -2.99 0.83 7.35
CA ALA A 63 -3.69 1.65 8.33
C ALA A 63 -4.64 2.61 7.62
N LEU A 64 -5.85 2.76 8.16
CA LEU A 64 -6.89 3.65 7.66
C LEU A 64 -7.25 4.65 8.77
N TYR A 65 -7.17 5.93 8.45
CA TYR A 65 -7.55 7.02 9.34
C TYR A 65 -8.60 7.89 8.68
N ASP A 66 -9.70 8.15 9.37
CA ASP A 66 -10.66 9.17 9.00
C ASP A 66 -10.25 10.52 9.57
N ILE A 67 -10.44 11.57 8.79
CA ILE A 67 -10.27 12.95 9.21
C ILE A 67 -11.62 13.63 8.99
N SER A 68 -12.32 13.88 10.10
CA SER A 68 -13.68 14.41 10.09
C SER A 68 -13.73 15.86 9.62
N THR A 69 -14.94 16.36 9.39
CA THR A 69 -15.19 17.75 8.96
C THR A 69 -14.70 18.80 9.96
N VAL A 70 -14.57 18.42 11.24
CA VAL A 70 -14.05 19.28 12.32
C VAL A 70 -12.57 19.01 12.64
N GLY A 71 -11.93 18.10 11.89
CA GLY A 71 -10.51 17.79 12.02
C GLY A 71 -10.15 16.82 13.14
N GLU A 72 -11.13 16.07 13.65
CA GLU A 72 -10.87 14.91 14.51
C GLU A 72 -10.33 13.77 13.66
N VAL A 73 -9.37 13.02 14.20
CA VAL A 73 -8.74 11.91 13.50
C VAL A 73 -9.11 10.60 14.19
N THR A 74 -9.75 9.69 13.45
CA THR A 74 -10.21 8.39 13.95
C THR A 74 -9.48 7.29 13.22
N GLN A 75 -8.85 6.36 13.93
CA GLN A 75 -8.29 5.16 13.30
C GLN A 75 -9.40 4.15 13.06
N ILE A 76 -9.71 3.91 11.78
CA ILE A 76 -10.70 2.92 11.34
C ILE A 76 -10.09 1.51 11.40
N PHE A 77 -8.84 1.38 10.95
CA PHE A 77 -8.14 0.10 10.80
C PHE A 77 -6.63 0.23 11.02
N PRO A 78 -5.95 -0.71 11.70
CA PRO A 78 -6.55 -1.77 12.53
C PRO A 78 -7.37 -1.20 13.68
N ASN A 79 -8.23 -2.01 14.28
CA ASN A 79 -8.95 -1.69 15.50
C ASN A 79 -9.09 -2.94 16.38
N ARG A 80 -9.72 -2.84 17.55
CA ARG A 80 -9.83 -3.97 18.51
C ARG A 80 -10.62 -5.17 18.00
N TYR A 81 -11.38 -5.02 16.92
CA TYR A 81 -12.17 -6.08 16.28
C TYR A 81 -11.45 -6.69 15.06
N ALA A 82 -10.47 -5.98 14.50
CA ALA A 82 -9.65 -6.40 13.38
C ALA A 82 -8.22 -5.88 13.56
N GLU A 83 -7.44 -6.63 14.34
CA GLU A 83 -6.05 -6.27 14.71
C GLU A 83 -5.03 -6.66 13.64
N ASP A 84 -5.29 -7.75 12.89
CA ASP A 84 -4.42 -8.18 11.80
C ASP A 84 -4.62 -7.27 10.59
N ASN A 85 -3.65 -6.39 10.37
CA ASN A 85 -3.67 -5.42 9.30
C ASN A 85 -2.78 -5.77 8.10
N LEU A 86 -2.27 -7.00 8.03
CA LEU A 86 -1.54 -7.46 6.86
C LEU A 86 -2.50 -7.75 5.71
N ILE A 87 -2.42 -6.94 4.65
CA ILE A 87 -3.12 -7.19 3.39
C ILE A 87 -2.18 -7.81 2.35
N ARG A 88 -2.71 -8.70 1.51
CA ARG A 88 -1.96 -9.37 0.45
C ARG A 88 -1.98 -8.58 -0.85
N GLY A 89 -0.84 -8.55 -1.53
CA GLY A 89 -0.68 -7.89 -2.82
C GLY A 89 -1.66 -8.41 -3.87
N GLY A 90 -2.20 -7.50 -4.67
CA GLY A 90 -3.13 -7.77 -5.76
C GLY A 90 -4.56 -8.05 -5.32
N GLN A 91 -4.84 -8.27 -4.03
CA GLN A 91 -6.17 -8.58 -3.50
C GLN A 91 -6.92 -7.30 -3.07
N ILE A 92 -8.24 -7.35 -3.19
CA ILE A 92 -9.14 -6.29 -2.75
C ILE A 92 -9.66 -6.64 -1.36
N TYR A 93 -9.41 -5.74 -0.40
CA TYR A 93 -9.87 -5.86 0.97
C TYR A 93 -11.05 -4.94 1.20
N ARG A 94 -12.14 -5.49 1.74
CA ARG A 94 -13.33 -4.74 2.18
C ARG A 94 -13.22 -4.52 3.70
N ILE A 95 -13.36 -3.28 4.15
CA ILE A 95 -13.27 -2.90 5.56
C ILE A 95 -14.52 -2.09 5.94
N PRO A 96 -15.32 -2.54 6.92
CA PRO A 96 -15.25 -3.84 7.58
C PRO A 96 -15.47 -5.01 6.61
N THR A 97 -14.97 -6.21 6.93
CA THR A 97 -15.32 -7.43 6.21
C THR A 97 -16.77 -7.85 6.54
N GLN A 98 -17.32 -8.84 5.82
CA GLN A 98 -18.65 -9.38 6.15
C GLN A 98 -18.67 -10.16 7.48
N THR A 99 -17.51 -10.55 8.00
CA THR A 99 -17.35 -11.35 9.21
C THR A 99 -16.79 -10.55 10.38
N ASP A 100 -16.39 -9.30 10.14
CA ASP A 100 -15.89 -8.42 11.19
C ASP A 100 -17.02 -8.09 12.17
N SER A 101 -16.68 -7.96 13.44
CA SER A 101 -17.63 -7.62 14.51
C SER A 101 -17.74 -6.12 14.74
N PHE A 102 -17.57 -5.31 13.69
CA PHE A 102 -17.72 -3.85 13.73
C PHE A 102 -18.32 -3.32 12.42
N ASP A 103 -19.01 -2.18 12.54
CA ASP A 103 -19.44 -1.34 11.43
C ASP A 103 -18.86 0.06 11.64
N TYR A 104 -18.49 0.78 10.56
CA TYR A 104 -18.01 2.16 10.65
C TYR A 104 -19.15 3.12 10.30
N GLU A 105 -19.71 3.78 11.30
CA GLU A 105 -20.84 4.71 11.21
C GLU A 105 -20.37 6.14 10.97
N VAL A 106 -21.03 6.86 10.07
CA VAL A 106 -20.78 8.29 9.83
C VAL A 106 -21.46 9.11 10.92
N THR A 107 -20.67 9.68 11.84
CA THR A 107 -21.17 10.44 12.99
C THR A 107 -20.83 11.94 12.95
N GLY A 108 -19.97 12.38 12.04
CA GLY A 108 -19.52 13.77 11.93
C GLY A 108 -20.61 14.74 11.44
N PRO A 109 -20.47 16.06 11.68
CA PRO A 109 -21.39 17.05 11.12
C PRO A 109 -21.25 17.16 9.59
N PRO A 110 -22.26 17.70 8.88
CA PRO A 110 -22.24 17.80 7.43
C PRO A 110 -21.01 18.53 6.89
N GLY A 111 -20.42 17.99 5.81
CA GLY A 111 -19.19 18.51 5.21
C GLY A 111 -18.41 17.42 4.48
N ILE A 112 -17.14 17.71 4.17
CA ILE A 112 -16.26 16.75 3.48
C ILE A 112 -15.35 16.08 4.51
N GLU A 113 -15.39 14.76 4.55
CA GLU A 113 -14.47 13.93 5.31
C GLU A 113 -13.43 13.29 4.38
N ARG A 114 -12.29 12.90 4.95
CA ARG A 114 -11.17 12.33 4.20
C ARG A 114 -10.59 11.12 4.89
N VAL A 115 -10.57 10.00 4.19
CA VAL A 115 -9.85 8.80 4.62
C VAL A 115 -8.44 8.81 4.07
N ARG A 116 -7.48 8.59 4.97
CA ARG A 116 -6.07 8.34 4.67
C ARG A 116 -5.76 6.86 4.80
N ALA A 117 -5.29 6.28 3.71
CA ALA A 117 -4.70 4.95 3.69
C ALA A 117 -3.18 5.05 3.69
N VAL A 118 -2.54 4.28 4.55
CA VAL A 118 -1.09 4.16 4.62
C VAL A 118 -0.75 2.68 4.63
N CYS A 119 0.13 2.25 3.72
CA CYS A 119 0.63 0.89 3.68
C CYS A 119 2.14 0.88 3.90
N THR A 120 2.62 -0.05 4.71
CA THR A 120 4.05 -0.20 5.03
C THR A 120 4.47 -1.66 4.86
N GLN A 121 5.66 -1.93 4.32
CA GLN A 121 6.14 -3.31 4.12
C GLN A 121 6.46 -4.04 5.44
N LYS A 122 6.79 -3.28 6.48
CA LYS A 122 7.04 -3.81 7.83
C LYS A 122 5.96 -3.31 8.78
N ASN A 123 5.58 -4.13 9.75
CA ASN A 123 4.67 -3.70 10.80
C ASN A 123 5.36 -2.63 11.65
N VAL A 124 4.95 -1.38 11.48
CA VAL A 124 5.48 -0.23 12.20
C VAL A 124 4.35 0.53 12.86
N ASN A 125 4.59 1.02 14.07
CA ASN A 125 3.67 1.95 14.71
C ASN A 125 3.78 3.31 14.00
N ILE A 126 2.79 3.61 13.15
CA ILE A 126 2.74 4.85 12.35
C ILE A 126 2.39 6.05 13.24
N VAL A 127 1.53 5.84 14.25
CA VAL A 127 1.16 6.83 15.26
C VAL A 127 1.78 6.44 16.60
N ASP A 128 2.19 7.44 17.39
CA ASP A 128 2.68 7.21 18.75
C ASP A 128 1.55 6.64 19.63
N PRO A 129 1.72 5.46 20.24
CA PRO A 129 0.70 4.87 21.12
C PRO A 129 0.24 5.76 22.27
N ALA A 130 1.03 6.75 22.69
CA ALA A 130 0.62 7.73 23.69
C ALA A 130 -0.50 8.68 23.19
N MET A 131 -0.60 8.88 21.88
CA MET A 131 -1.61 9.74 21.26
C MET A 131 -2.89 8.98 20.93
N VAL A 132 -2.85 7.65 20.90
CA VAL A 132 -4.01 6.82 20.61
C VAL A 132 -4.89 6.73 21.85
N SER A 133 -6.16 7.14 21.75
CA SER A 133 -7.13 6.97 22.83
C SER A 133 -7.28 5.48 23.18
N LYS A 134 -7.37 5.17 24.47
CA LYS A 134 -7.49 3.80 24.97
C LYS A 134 -8.97 3.48 25.18
N GLN A 135 -9.33 2.22 25.00
CA GLN A 135 -10.65 1.63 25.35
C GLN A 135 -11.81 1.94 24.38
N GLU A 136 -11.60 2.76 23.36
CA GLU A 136 -12.61 3.01 22.32
C GLU A 136 -12.72 1.86 21.30
N THR A 137 -13.87 1.76 20.63
CA THR A 137 -14.11 0.86 19.49
C THR A 137 -13.22 1.26 18.31
N PHE A 138 -13.26 2.54 17.98
CA PHE A 138 -12.40 3.20 17.00
C PHE A 138 -11.57 4.24 17.74
N PRO A 139 -10.26 4.03 17.89
CA PRO A 139 -9.47 4.95 18.68
C PRO A 139 -9.26 6.28 17.93
N TYR A 140 -9.63 7.37 18.59
CA TYR A 140 -9.24 8.72 18.18
C TYR A 140 -7.75 8.94 18.43
N ILE A 141 -7.12 9.70 17.53
CA ILE A 141 -5.77 10.22 17.70
C ILE A 141 -5.89 11.58 18.38
N GLN A 142 -5.30 11.72 19.58
CA GLN A 142 -5.33 12.92 20.43
C GLN A 142 -4.42 14.04 19.87
N GLN A 143 -4.65 14.40 18.61
CA GLN A 143 -3.97 15.43 17.84
C GLN A 143 -4.99 16.14 16.97
N THR A 144 -4.74 17.41 16.68
CA THR A 144 -5.46 18.09 15.59
C THR A 144 -5.07 17.48 14.24
N ALA A 145 -5.93 17.55 13.22
CA ALA A 145 -5.59 17.06 11.88
C ALA A 145 -4.23 17.56 11.35
N PRO A 146 -3.86 18.86 11.45
CA PRO A 146 -2.52 19.31 11.03
C PRO A 146 -1.36 18.68 11.81
N GLN A 147 -1.52 18.47 13.12
CA GLN A 147 -0.50 17.83 13.95
C GLN A 147 -0.36 16.34 13.62
N PHE A 148 -1.48 15.66 13.39
CA PHE A 148 -1.49 14.28 12.91
C PHE A 148 -0.75 14.16 11.57
N GLU A 149 -1.11 14.97 10.58
CA GLU A 149 -0.47 15.00 9.26
C GLU A 149 1.03 15.25 9.33
N GLN A 150 1.46 16.21 10.16
CA GLN A 150 2.86 16.47 10.39
C GLN A 150 3.58 15.25 11.00
N SER A 151 3.00 14.64 12.04
CA SER A 151 3.61 13.48 12.71
C SER A 151 3.66 12.24 11.81
N LEU A 152 2.62 12.02 10.99
CA LEU A 152 2.55 10.97 9.99
C LEU A 152 3.67 11.14 8.95
N ASN A 153 3.80 12.33 8.37
CA ASN A 153 4.82 12.62 7.38
C ASN A 153 6.24 12.51 7.95
N GLN A 154 6.45 12.97 9.19
CA GLN A 154 7.72 12.78 9.88
C GLN A 154 8.04 11.29 10.06
N LYS A 155 7.07 10.49 10.49
CA LYS A 155 7.25 9.05 10.67
C LYS A 155 7.54 8.35 9.35
N LEU A 156 6.77 8.60 8.31
CA LEU A 156 6.97 8.03 6.98
C LEU A 156 8.30 8.44 6.37
N GLY A 157 8.77 9.67 6.64
CA GLY A 157 10.11 10.14 6.25
C GLY A 157 11.28 9.37 6.88
N THR A 158 11.03 8.56 7.93
CA THR A 158 12.04 7.66 8.50
C THR A 158 12.12 6.30 7.81
N ILE A 159 11.14 5.99 6.94
CA ILE A 159 11.03 4.74 6.20
C ILE A 159 11.51 4.99 4.76
N PRO A 160 12.32 4.10 4.16
CA PRO A 160 12.69 4.24 2.76
C PRO A 160 11.44 4.37 1.88
N SER A 161 11.45 5.33 0.95
CA SER A 161 10.26 5.73 0.16
C SER A 161 9.63 4.59 -0.64
N GLU A 162 10.39 3.55 -0.95
CA GLU A 162 9.92 2.36 -1.66
C GLU A 162 9.24 1.33 -0.75
N GLN A 163 9.33 1.49 0.57
CA GLN A 163 8.78 0.55 1.57
C GLN A 163 7.47 1.02 2.19
N TRP A 164 6.93 2.15 1.74
CA TRP A 164 5.62 2.64 2.16
C TRP A 164 4.89 3.29 0.99
N ALA A 165 3.56 3.35 1.09
CA ALA A 165 2.69 4.00 0.13
C ALA A 165 1.53 4.65 0.87
N GLU A 166 0.93 5.67 0.26
CA GLU A 166 -0.26 6.30 0.80
C GLU A 166 -1.29 6.59 -0.29
N ALA A 167 -2.55 6.67 0.11
CA ALA A 167 -3.64 7.14 -0.72
C ALA A 167 -4.65 7.92 0.12
N SER A 168 -5.45 8.73 -0.55
CA SER A 168 -6.53 9.49 0.07
C SER A 168 -7.80 9.36 -0.75
N ILE A 169 -8.94 9.30 -0.07
CA ILE A 169 -10.27 9.43 -0.68
C ILE A 169 -11.13 10.35 0.18
N THR A 170 -12.00 11.13 -0.44
CA THR A 170 -12.94 12.02 0.25
C THR A 170 -14.38 11.60 -0.01
N PHE A 171 -15.26 11.85 0.95
CA PHE A 171 -16.69 11.67 0.79
C PHE A 171 -17.45 12.83 1.46
N GLN A 172 -18.69 13.05 1.03
CA GLN A 172 -19.56 14.10 1.57
C GLN A 172 -20.50 13.53 2.64
N VAL A 173 -20.66 14.23 3.75
CA VAL A 173 -21.68 13.99 4.79
C VAL A 173 -22.78 15.04 4.66
N GLN A 174 -24.05 14.62 4.74
CA GLN A 174 -25.23 15.51 4.65
C GLN A 174 -26.38 15.10 5.58
#